data_AF-A0A534UCD3-F1
#
_entry.id   AF-A0A534UCD3-F1
#
_cell.length_a   1.000
_cell.length_b   1.000
_cell.length_c   1.000
_cell.angle_alpha   90.00
_cell.angle_beta   90.00
_cell.angle_gamma   90.00
#
_symmetry.space_group_name_H-M   'P 1'
#
loop_
_entity.id
_entity.type
_entity.pdbx_description
1 polymer ?
#
loop_
_entity_poly.entity_id
_entity_poly.type
_entity_poly.pdbx_seq_one_letter_code
_entity_poly.pdbx_strand_id
1 'polypeptide(L)'
;MSLTFTAIITALILLEVFRAGPITLYRIEGAVAAYLLLAYGWALAYQLVDLSDPVAFTFPATAAPQTLRFRLLYFSLTTLTSVGYGDITPLHPIA
;
A
#
# COMPACT_ATOMS: atom_id res chain seq x y z
N MET A 1 6.69 11.64 9.11
CA MET A 1 7.18 10.74 10.18
C MET A 1 6.84 9.29 9.87
N SER A 2 5.57 8.89 9.80
CA SER A 2 5.16 7.51 9.48
C SER A 2 5.55 7.07 8.06
N LEU A 3 5.23 7.88 7.04
CA LEU A 3 5.54 7.56 5.63
C LEU A 3 7.05 7.37 5.39
N THR A 4 7.85 8.31 5.89
CA THR A 4 9.32 8.29 5.75
C THR A 4 9.93 7.06 6.42
N PHE A 5 9.43 6.69 7.61
CA PHE A 5 9.88 5.49 8.32
C PHE A 5 9.55 4.21 7.54
N THR A 6 8.32 4.07 7.07
CA THR A 6 7.90 2.92 6.24
C THR A 6 8.75 2.83 4.98
N ALA A 7 8.96 3.94 4.26
CA ALA A 7 9.74 3.96 3.03
C ALA A 7 11.20 3.49 3.26
N ILE A 8 11.84 3.96 4.34
CA ILE A 8 13.20 3.55 4.69
C ILE A 8 13.26 2.05 5.00
N ILE A 9 12.35 1.52 5.82
CA ILE A 9 12.33 0.09 6.15
C ILE A 9 12.07 -0.77 4.91
N THR A 10 11.10 -0.39 4.07
CA THR A 10 10.83 -1.10 2.81
C THR A 10 12.08 -1.14 1.94
N ALA A 11 12.78 -0.02 1.79
CA ALA A 11 14.01 0.03 0.99
C ALA A 11 15.12 -0.87 1.58
N LEU A 12 15.32 -0.87 2.89
CA LEU A 12 16.32 -1.71 3.55
C LEU A 12 16.02 -3.21 3.39
N ILE A 13 14.75 -3.62 3.56
CA ILE A 13 14.36 -5.02 3.39
C ILE A 13 14.48 -5.43 1.93
N LEU A 14 14.08 -4.59 0.96
CA LEU A 14 14.27 -4.87 -0.46
C LEU A 14 15.75 -5.03 -0.82
N LEU A 15 16.65 -4.19 -0.27
CA LEU A 15 18.09 -4.32 -0.50
C LEU A 15 18.63 -5.67 -0.01
N GLU A 16 18.20 -6.12 1.17
CA GLU A 16 18.62 -7.43 1.70
C GLU A 16 18.00 -8.59 0.89
N VAL A 17 16.74 -8.48 0.49
CA VAL A 17 16.06 -9.48 -0.36
C VAL A 17 16.69 -9.57 -1.75
N PHE A 18 17.19 -8.48 -2.32
CA PHE A 18 17.87 -8.49 -3.63
C PHE A 18 19.37 -8.82 -3.54
N ARG A 19 19.94 -8.96 -2.34
CA ARG A 19 21.35 -9.28 -2.16
C ARG A 19 21.72 -10.64 -2.76
N ALA A 20 22.94 -10.78 -3.28
CA ALA A 20 23.41 -12.04 -3.82
C ALA A 20 23.48 -13.12 -2.71
N GLY A 21 23.02 -14.34 -3.03
CA GLY A 21 22.98 -15.46 -2.08
C GLY A 21 21.89 -16.48 -2.43
N PRO A 22 21.84 -17.62 -1.72
CA PRO A 22 20.79 -18.62 -1.91
C PRO A 22 19.39 -18.07 -1.57
N ILE A 23 18.35 -18.64 -2.19
CA ILE A 23 16.96 -18.34 -1.83
C ILE A 23 16.57 -19.28 -0.68
N THR A 24 16.49 -18.73 0.53
CA THR A 24 16.08 -19.43 1.74
C THR A 24 14.65 -19.03 2.14
N LEU A 25 13.99 -19.82 3.01
CA LEU A 25 12.66 -19.46 3.54
C LEU A 25 12.63 -18.06 4.15
N TYR A 26 13.66 -17.70 4.92
CA TYR A 26 13.80 -16.35 5.50
C TYR A 26 13.83 -15.23 4.44
N ARG A 27 14.40 -15.50 3.27
CA ARG A 27 14.42 -14.54 2.16
C ARG A 27 13.04 -14.38 1.53
N ILE A 28 12.26 -15.45 1.44
CA ILE A 28 10.88 -15.41 0.96
C ILE A 28 10.00 -14.64 1.96
N GLU A 29 10.13 -14.92 3.26
CA GLU A 29 9.42 -14.19 4.31
C GLU A 29 9.77 -12.69 4.28
N GLY A 30 11.04 -12.35 4.10
CA GLY A 30 11.50 -10.97 3.92
C GLY A 30 10.89 -10.31 2.68
N ALA A 31 10.79 -11.03 1.56
CA ALA A 31 10.15 -10.52 0.35
C ALA A 31 8.64 -10.26 0.54
N VAL A 32 7.93 -11.17 1.23
CA VAL A 32 6.52 -11.00 1.58
C VAL A 32 6.35 -9.79 2.50
N ALA A 33 7.19 -9.65 3.53
CA ALA A 33 7.18 -8.50 4.43
C ALA A 33 7.44 -7.18 3.69
N ALA A 34 8.42 -7.15 2.78
CA ALA A 34 8.70 -5.97 1.94
C ALA A 34 7.49 -5.60 1.08
N TYR A 35 6.81 -6.58 0.48
CA TYR A 35 5.61 -6.33 -0.33
C TYR A 35 4.47 -5.74 0.49
N LEU A 36 4.22 -6.28 1.69
CA LEU A 36 3.21 -5.75 2.61
C LEU A 36 3.53 -4.32 3.09
N LEU A 37 4.82 -4.02 3.34
CA LEU A 37 5.26 -2.68 3.71
C LEU A 37 5.16 -1.69 2.55
N LEU A 38 5.38 -2.15 1.32
CA LEU A 38 5.14 -1.34 0.11
C LEU A 38 3.67 -0.97 -0.02
N ALA A 39 2.76 -1.94 0.16
CA ALA A 39 1.31 -1.69 0.17
C ALA A 39 0.90 -0.70 1.27
N TYR A 40 1.46 -0.87 2.47
CA TYR A 40 1.23 0.07 3.56
C TYR A 40 1.75 1.49 3.25
N GLY A 41 2.92 1.60 2.61
CA GLY A 41 3.50 2.87 2.19
C GLY A 41 2.61 3.62 1.20
N TRP A 42 2.08 2.93 0.20
CA TRP A 42 1.12 3.50 -0.75
C TRP A 42 -0.20 3.90 -0.08
N ALA A 43 -0.72 3.10 0.86
CA ALA A 43 -1.91 3.47 1.63
C ALA A 43 -1.74 4.79 2.39
N LEU A 44 -0.54 5.04 2.94
CA LEU A 44 -0.22 6.32 3.59
C LEU A 44 -0.12 7.46 2.58
N ALA A 45 0.41 7.22 1.38
CA ALA A 45 0.45 8.22 0.32
C ALA A 45 -0.96 8.61 -0.14
N TYR A 46 -1.84 7.63 -0.38
CA TYR A 46 -3.25 7.89 -0.70
C TYR A 46 -3.98 8.63 0.43
N GLN A 47 -3.63 8.35 1.68
CA GLN A 47 -4.19 9.09 2.80
C GLN A 47 -3.76 10.57 2.79
N LEU A 48 -2.55 10.89 2.33
CA LEU A 48 -2.13 12.29 2.14
C LEU A 48 -2.90 12.96 1.00
N VAL A 49 -3.19 12.22 -0.07
CA VAL A 49 -4.03 12.72 -1.17
C VAL A 49 -5.45 13.03 -0.66
N ASP A 50 -6.07 12.12 0.08
CA ASP A 50 -7.40 12.30 0.68
C ASP A 50 -7.47 13.48 1.66
N LEU A 51 -6.39 13.73 2.41
CA LEU A 51 -6.29 14.91 3.28
C LEU A 51 -6.16 16.22 2.49
N SER A 52 -5.56 16.18 1.31
CA SER A 52 -5.43 17.37 0.44
C SER A 52 -6.69 17.64 -0.38
N ASP A 53 -7.39 16.58 -0.78
CA ASP A 53 -8.66 16.63 -1.50
C ASP A 53 -9.59 15.53 -0.97
N PRO A 54 -10.58 15.89 -0.13
CA PRO A 54 -11.54 14.94 0.44
C PRO A 54 -12.46 14.26 -0.59
N VAL A 55 -12.42 14.69 -1.85
CA VAL A 55 -13.22 14.12 -2.96
C VAL A 55 -12.34 13.25 -3.87
N ALA A 56 -11.07 13.00 -3.52
CA ALA A 56 -10.14 12.22 -4.34
C ALA A 56 -10.57 10.76 -4.54
N PHE A 57 -11.30 10.18 -3.57
CA PHE A 57 -11.73 8.78 -3.60
C PHE A 57 -13.25 8.64 -3.42
N THR A 58 -13.85 7.78 -4.22
CA THR A 58 -15.23 7.31 -4.02
C THR A 58 -15.25 5.95 -3.37
N PHE A 59 -16.05 5.80 -2.32
CA PHE A 59 -16.23 4.55 -1.60
C PHE A 59 -17.66 4.02 -1.75
N PRO A 60 -17.88 2.69 -1.69
CA PRO A 60 -19.22 2.11 -1.78
C PRO A 60 -20.09 2.58 -0.61
N ALA A 61 -21.28 3.09 -0.91
CA ALA A 61 -22.25 3.51 0.10
C ALA A 61 -22.73 2.35 1.00
N THR A 62 -22.62 1.11 0.52
CA THR A 62 -23.02 -0.13 1.22
C THR A 62 -21.89 -0.78 2.01
N ALA A 63 -20.68 -0.21 2.00
CA ALA A 63 -19.55 -0.79 2.71
C ALA A 63 -19.72 -0.64 4.23
N ALA A 64 -19.43 -1.71 4.96
CA ALA A 64 -19.41 -1.70 6.43
C ALA A 64 -18.55 -0.52 6.95
N PRO A 65 -18.90 0.04 8.13
CA PRO A 65 -18.09 1.08 8.75
C PRO A 65 -16.68 0.52 8.99
N GLN A 66 -15.73 0.96 8.16
CA GLN A 66 -14.32 0.62 8.23
C GLN A 66 -13.54 1.92 8.28
N THR A 67 -12.36 1.88 8.91
CA THR A 67 -11.50 3.06 8.93
C THR A 67 -11.02 3.36 7.51
N LEU A 68 -10.92 4.65 7.18
CA LEU A 68 -10.34 5.13 5.91
C LEU A 68 -9.01 4.45 5.60
N ARG A 69 -8.16 4.26 6.62
CA ARG A 69 -6.86 3.62 6.49
C ARG A 69 -6.95 2.17 6.00
N PHE A 70 -7.95 1.40 6.46
CA PHE A 70 -8.15 0.03 5.95
C PHE A 70 -8.62 0.03 4.50
N ARG A 71 -9.51 0.95 4.12
CA ARG A 71 -10.00 1.09 2.73
C ARG A 71 -8.87 1.43 1.77
N LEU A 72 -8.02 2.39 2.13
CA LEU A 72 -6.87 2.79 1.32
C LEU A 72 -5.79 1.70 1.25
N LEU A 73 -5.65 0.90 2.31
CA LEU A 73 -4.73 -0.26 2.31
C LEU A 73 -5.24 -1.37 1.42
N TYR A 74 -6.54 -1.65 1.43
CA TYR A 74 -7.18 -2.55 0.49
C TYR A 74 -7.00 -2.07 -0.96
N PHE A 75 -7.27 -0.79 -1.24
CA PHE A 75 -7.07 -0.19 -2.56
C PHE A 75 -5.60 -0.30 -3.03
N SER A 76 -4.63 -0.09 -2.12
CA SER A 76 -3.22 -0.27 -2.44
C SER A 76 -2.88 -1.71 -2.80
N LEU A 77 -3.36 -2.69 -2.02
CA LEU A 77 -3.12 -4.11 -2.29
C LEU A 77 -3.74 -4.54 -3.62
N THR A 78 -4.98 -4.16 -3.91
CA THR A 78 -5.66 -4.53 -5.16
C THR A 78 -5.00 -3.88 -6.38
N THR A 79 -4.44 -2.68 -6.22
CA THR A 79 -3.64 -2.01 -7.26
C THR A 79 -2.31 -2.72 -7.49
N LEU A 80 -1.54 -2.99 -6.43
CA LEU A 80 -0.23 -3.64 -6.52
C LEU A 80 -0.31 -5.09 -7.02
N THR A 81 -1.41 -5.79 -6.73
CA THR A 81 -1.68 -7.14 -7.23
C THR A 81 -2.36 -7.14 -8.60
N SER A 82 -2.67 -5.96 -9.16
CA SER A 82 -3.41 -5.77 -10.40
C SER A 82 -4.79 -6.45 -10.43
N VAL A 83 -5.39 -6.70 -9.27
CA VAL A 83 -6.71 -7.34 -9.16
C VAL A 83 -7.81 -6.35 -9.54
N GLY A 84 -7.72 -5.11 -9.05
CA GLY A 84 -8.58 -4.00 -9.53
C GLY A 84 -10.09 -4.21 -9.37
N TYR A 85 -10.57 -4.71 -8.22
CA TYR A 85 -11.99 -5.00 -7.97
C TYR A 85 -12.96 -3.82 -8.25
N GLY A 86 -12.47 -2.58 -8.31
CA GLY A 86 -13.23 -1.43 -8.81
C GLY A 86 -14.29 -0.89 -7.85
N ASP A 87 -14.29 -1.36 -6.61
CA ASP A 87 -15.14 -0.90 -5.51
C ASP A 87 -14.67 0.44 -4.93
N ILE A 88 -13.36 0.72 -4.98
CA ILE A 88 -12.78 2.02 -4.69
C ILE A 88 -12.16 2.55 -5.98
N THR A 89 -12.57 3.73 -6.41
CA THR A 89 -12.07 4.38 -7.64
C THR A 89 -11.46 5.74 -7.33
N PRO A 90 -10.25 6.03 -7.87
CA PRO A 90 -9.69 7.38 -7.83
C PRO A 90 -10.49 8.27 -8.78
N LEU A 91 -10.90 9.45 -8.31
CA LEU A 91 -11.58 10.45 -9.14
C LEU A 91 -10.59 11.38 -9.84
N HIS A 92 -9.33 11.41 -9.38
CA HIS A 92 -8.27 12.23 -9.93
C HIS A 92 -7.11 11.40 -10.47
N PRO A 93 -6.42 11.85 -11.56
CA PRO A 93 -5.27 11.15 -12.13
C PRO A 93 -4.06 11.06 -11.19
N ILE A 94 -4.04 11.90 -10.16
CA ILE A 94 -2.96 11.98 -9.15
C ILE A 94 -3.24 11.13 -7.91
N ALA A 95 -4.43 10.52 -7.83
CA ALA A 95 -4.89 9.68 -6.74
C ALA A 95 -4.66 8.20 -7.02
#